data_AF-A6HWM3-F1
#
_entry.id   AF-A6HWM3-F1
#
_cell.length_a   1.000
_cell.length_b   1.000
_cell.length_c   1.000
_cell.angle_alpha   90.00
_cell.angle_beta   90.00
_cell.angle_gamma   90.00
#
_symmetry.space_group_name_H-M   'P 1'
#
loop_
_entity.id
_entity.type
_entity.pdbx_description
1 polymer ?
#
loop_
_entity_poly.entity_id
_entity_poly.type
_entity_poly.pdbx_seq_one_letter_code
_entity_poly.pdbx_strand_id
1 'polypeptide(L)'
;MASPCFFTLPVAVLATLAFLSLGSSAASHIEDQAEQFFRSGHTNNWAVLVCTSRFWFNYRHVANTLSVYRSVKRLGIPDSHIVLMLADDMACNARNPKPATVFSHKNMELNVYGDDVEVDYRSYEVTVENFLRVLTGRVPPSTPRSKRLLSDDRSNILIYMTGHGGNGFLKFQDSEEITNIELADAFEQMWQKRRYNELLFIIDTCQGASMYERFYSPNIMALASSQVGEDSLSHQPDPAIGVHLMDRYTFYVLEFLEEINPASQTNMNDLFQVCPKSLCVSTPGHRTDLFQRDPKKVLITDFFGSVRKVEITTETISLQWDSQVVDSSSAEDGMAEEPTEPLKFAEQLPVAQIIHQDVISATAQAPHLPVCCHAPCHDEHGLTSETRCS
;
A
#
# COMPACT_ATOMS: atom_id res chain seq x y z
N MET A 1 -73.70 -15.59 -50.20
CA MET A 1 -73.43 -15.42 -48.76
C MET A 1 -72.09 -16.07 -48.48
N ALA A 2 -71.03 -15.27 -48.33
CA ALA A 2 -69.70 -15.74 -47.95
C ALA A 2 -69.35 -15.09 -46.61
N SER A 3 -69.04 -15.90 -45.60
CA SER A 3 -68.44 -15.45 -44.33
C SER A 3 -66.96 -15.80 -44.32
N PRO A 4 -66.07 -14.94 -43.79
CA PRO A 4 -64.66 -15.27 -43.62
C PRO A 4 -64.44 -16.01 -42.29
N CYS A 5 -63.68 -17.10 -42.32
CA CYS A 5 -63.15 -17.76 -41.11
C CYS A 5 -61.87 -17.03 -40.67
N PHE A 6 -61.90 -16.45 -39.47
CA PHE A 6 -60.72 -15.96 -38.77
C PHE A 6 -59.93 -17.14 -38.19
N PHE A 7 -58.66 -17.27 -38.56
CA PHE A 7 -57.71 -18.16 -37.89
C PHE A 7 -57.31 -17.55 -36.55
N THR A 8 -57.80 -18.12 -35.45
CA THR A 8 -57.33 -17.81 -34.10
C THR A 8 -56.07 -18.61 -33.82
N LEU A 9 -54.90 -17.95 -33.82
CA LEU A 9 -53.70 -18.53 -33.23
C LEU A 9 -53.94 -18.71 -31.73
N PRO A 10 -53.65 -19.89 -31.13
CA PRO A 10 -53.89 -20.10 -29.71
C PRO A 10 -52.96 -19.19 -28.89
N VAL A 11 -53.57 -18.31 -28.09
CA VAL A 11 -52.92 -17.36 -27.16
C VAL A 11 -51.84 -18.01 -26.28
N ALA A 12 -51.96 -19.32 -26.04
CA ALA A 12 -50.99 -20.11 -25.28
C ALA A 12 -49.59 -20.17 -25.93
N VAL A 13 -49.47 -20.18 -27.27
CA VAL A 13 -48.17 -20.30 -27.96
C VAL A 13 -47.39 -18.98 -27.94
N LEU A 14 -48.11 -17.85 -28.03
CA LEU A 14 -47.53 -16.50 -27.89
C LEU A 14 -47.06 -16.24 -26.46
N ALA A 15 -47.79 -16.73 -25.45
CA ALA A 15 -47.39 -16.61 -24.05
C ALA A 15 -46.10 -17.39 -23.75
N THR A 16 -45.96 -18.62 -24.25
CA THR A 16 -44.75 -19.43 -24.03
C THR A 16 -43.50 -18.85 -24.69
N LEU A 17 -43.62 -18.26 -25.89
CA LEU A 17 -42.51 -17.56 -26.56
C LEU A 17 -42.11 -16.27 -25.84
N ALA A 18 -43.09 -15.55 -25.26
CA ALA A 18 -42.81 -14.38 -24.42
C ALA A 18 -42.06 -14.79 -23.14
N PHE A 19 -42.49 -15.84 -22.43
CA PHE A 19 -41.80 -16.31 -21.21
C PHE A 19 -40.36 -16.80 -21.47
N LEU A 20 -40.09 -17.43 -22.63
CA LEU A 20 -38.73 -17.81 -23.04
C LEU A 20 -37.85 -16.58 -23.37
N SER A 21 -38.42 -15.54 -23.99
CA SER A 21 -37.70 -14.29 -24.28
C SER A 21 -37.40 -13.44 -23.04
N LEU A 22 -38.28 -13.44 -22.03
CA LEU A 22 -38.05 -12.78 -20.75
C LEU A 22 -36.98 -13.49 -19.91
N GLY A 23 -36.91 -14.82 -19.97
CA GLY A 23 -35.86 -15.60 -19.30
C GLY A 23 -34.46 -15.34 -19.85
N SER A 24 -34.30 -15.20 -21.18
CA SER A 24 -33.03 -14.83 -21.80
C SER A 24 -32.57 -13.41 -21.45
N SER A 25 -33.50 -12.48 -21.28
CA SER A 25 -33.19 -11.07 -20.96
C SER A 25 -32.74 -10.87 -19.51
N ALA A 26 -33.25 -11.69 -18.58
CA ALA A 26 -32.82 -11.66 -17.19
C ALA A 26 -31.47 -12.36 -16.98
N ALA A 27 -31.22 -13.46 -17.70
CA ALA A 27 -29.92 -14.14 -17.68
C ALA A 27 -28.81 -13.28 -18.28
N SER A 28 -29.06 -12.59 -19.40
CA SER A 28 -28.09 -11.66 -19.99
C SER A 28 -27.78 -10.47 -19.08
N HIS A 29 -28.76 -9.99 -18.31
CA HIS A 29 -28.57 -8.89 -17.37
C HIS A 29 -27.72 -9.29 -16.15
N ILE A 30 -27.81 -10.55 -15.70
CA ILE A 30 -26.97 -11.10 -14.64
C ILE A 30 -25.55 -11.35 -15.16
N GLU A 31 -25.39 -11.86 -16.38
CA GLU A 31 -24.08 -11.99 -17.04
C GLU A 31 -23.42 -10.64 -17.30
N ASP A 32 -24.16 -9.62 -17.76
CA ASP A 32 -23.66 -8.26 -17.96
C ASP A 32 -23.25 -7.63 -16.62
N GLN A 33 -24.04 -7.83 -15.56
CA GLN A 33 -23.68 -7.38 -14.21
C GLN A 33 -22.47 -8.12 -13.64
N ALA A 34 -22.34 -9.43 -13.90
CA ALA A 34 -21.17 -10.22 -13.51
C ALA A 34 -19.92 -9.81 -14.31
N GLU A 35 -20.02 -9.60 -15.61
CA GLU A 35 -18.92 -9.07 -16.43
C GLU A 35 -18.52 -7.67 -15.97
N GLN A 36 -19.48 -6.80 -15.71
CA GLN A 36 -19.24 -5.45 -15.20
C GLN A 36 -18.67 -5.47 -13.76
N PHE A 37 -19.00 -6.49 -12.97
CA PHE A 37 -18.43 -6.78 -11.64
C PHE A 37 -16.97 -7.27 -11.71
N PHE A 38 -16.57 -7.94 -12.79
CA PHE A 38 -15.17 -8.32 -13.06
C PHE A 38 -14.36 -7.24 -13.81
N ARG A 39 -14.94 -6.09 -14.16
CA ARG A 39 -14.25 -5.06 -14.96
C ARG A 39 -13.08 -4.36 -14.26
N SER A 40 -12.94 -4.42 -12.93
CA SER A 40 -11.69 -3.95 -12.28
C SER A 40 -10.54 -4.97 -12.36
N GLY A 41 -10.76 -6.17 -12.92
CA GLY A 41 -9.72 -7.12 -13.37
C GLY A 41 -8.93 -7.85 -12.27
N HIS A 42 -8.67 -7.22 -11.13
CA HIS A 42 -7.85 -7.75 -10.04
C HIS A 42 -8.68 -8.04 -8.77
N THR A 43 -8.14 -8.91 -7.91
CA THR A 43 -8.82 -9.40 -6.70
C THR A 43 -8.24 -8.86 -5.41
N ASN A 44 -7.00 -8.39 -5.43
CA ASN A 44 -6.30 -7.88 -4.28
C ASN A 44 -5.12 -7.00 -4.74
N ASN A 45 -4.66 -6.15 -3.83
CA ASN A 45 -3.51 -5.27 -4.03
C ASN A 45 -2.41 -5.61 -3.03
N TRP A 46 -1.17 -5.57 -3.53
CA TRP A 46 0.06 -5.73 -2.74
C TRP A 46 0.92 -4.47 -2.86
N ALA A 47 1.68 -4.17 -1.82
CA ALA A 47 2.69 -3.13 -1.85
C ALA A 47 4.06 -3.69 -1.45
N VAL A 48 5.11 -3.32 -2.18
CA VAL A 48 6.51 -3.57 -1.81
C VAL A 48 7.19 -2.22 -1.70
N LEU A 49 7.55 -1.83 -0.48
CA LEU A 49 8.01 -0.48 -0.16
C LEU A 49 9.45 -0.56 0.36
N VAL A 50 10.39 0.08 -0.35
CA VAL A 50 11.82 -0.13 -0.12
C VAL A 50 12.55 1.20 0.06
N CYS A 51 13.08 1.43 1.27
CA CYS A 51 14.13 2.40 1.52
C CYS A 51 15.49 1.69 1.44
N THR A 52 16.30 2.10 0.47
CA THR A 52 17.58 1.45 0.16
C THR A 52 18.78 2.12 0.85
N SER A 53 18.59 3.31 1.41
CA SER A 53 19.68 4.13 1.95
C SER A 53 19.84 4.01 3.46
N ARG A 54 21.08 4.20 3.93
CA ARG A 54 21.44 4.22 5.34
C ARG A 54 22.04 5.56 5.76
N PHE A 55 22.29 5.70 7.06
CA PHE A 55 22.87 6.86 7.71
C PHE A 55 21.91 8.05 7.87
N TRP A 56 22.17 8.84 8.92
CA TRP A 56 21.32 9.93 9.35
C TRP A 56 21.04 10.99 8.28
N PHE A 57 22.02 11.30 7.43
CA PHE A 57 21.85 12.28 6.34
C PHE A 57 20.84 11.83 5.27
N ASN A 58 20.45 10.55 5.28
CA ASN A 58 19.43 9.97 4.41
C ASN A 58 18.08 9.75 5.10
N TYR A 59 17.84 10.44 6.22
CA TYR A 59 16.58 10.42 6.96
C TYR A 59 15.34 10.45 6.06
N ARG A 60 15.35 11.34 5.06
CA ARG A 60 14.26 11.50 4.08
C ARG A 60 13.84 10.22 3.38
N HIS A 61 14.76 9.32 3.04
CA HIS A 61 14.38 8.09 2.33
C HIS A 61 13.55 7.16 3.23
N VAL A 62 13.87 7.09 4.53
CA VAL A 62 13.06 6.34 5.51
C VAL A 62 11.70 7.01 5.71
N ALA A 63 11.68 8.34 5.88
CA ALA A 63 10.45 9.11 6.05
C ALA A 63 9.53 9.02 4.82
N ASN A 64 10.09 9.05 3.60
CA ASN A 64 9.37 8.84 2.34
C ASN A 64 8.66 7.48 2.33
N THR A 65 9.41 6.39 2.56
CA THR A 65 8.86 5.02 2.53
C THR A 65 7.77 4.82 3.58
N LEU A 66 8.01 5.31 4.81
CA LEU A 66 7.01 5.27 5.89
C LEU A 66 5.76 6.08 5.57
N SER A 67 5.91 7.22 4.89
CA SER A 67 4.76 8.05 4.49
C SER A 67 3.92 7.34 3.41
N VAL A 68 4.56 6.71 2.42
CA VAL A 68 3.87 5.90 1.40
C VAL A 68 3.17 4.70 2.06
N TYR A 69 3.85 4.03 3.00
CA TYR A 69 3.27 2.95 3.79
C TYR A 69 1.98 3.39 4.50
N ARG A 70 2.01 4.55 5.15
CA ARG A 70 0.81 5.13 5.78
C ARG A 70 -0.30 5.40 4.75
N SER A 71 0.01 5.97 3.59
CA SER A 71 -1.01 6.24 2.55
C SER A 71 -1.67 4.94 2.07
N VAL A 72 -0.87 3.89 1.85
CA VAL A 72 -1.34 2.54 1.47
C VAL A 72 -2.24 1.93 2.54
N LYS A 73 -1.85 1.99 3.83
CA LYS A 73 -2.68 1.51 4.94
C LYS A 73 -3.97 2.31 5.08
N ARG A 74 -3.90 3.63 4.96
CA ARG A 74 -5.06 4.53 5.03
C ARG A 74 -6.10 4.23 3.95
N LEU A 75 -5.63 3.80 2.76
CA LEU A 75 -6.48 3.37 1.66
C LEU A 75 -6.92 1.89 1.77
N GLY A 76 -6.50 1.21 2.84
CA GLY A 76 -7.08 -0.03 3.35
C GLY A 76 -6.29 -1.30 3.04
N ILE A 77 -5.11 -1.22 2.40
CA ILE A 77 -4.27 -2.40 2.17
C ILE A 77 -3.72 -2.85 3.54
N PRO A 78 -3.97 -4.10 3.97
CA PRO A 78 -3.53 -4.59 5.28
C PRO A 78 -2.03 -4.93 5.28
N ASP A 79 -1.39 -4.94 6.45
CA ASP A 79 0.05 -5.26 6.57
C ASP A 79 0.43 -6.61 5.99
N SER A 80 -0.45 -7.60 6.09
CA SER A 80 -0.26 -8.91 5.45
C SER A 80 -0.07 -8.86 3.92
N HIS A 81 -0.36 -7.72 3.28
CA HIS A 81 -0.21 -7.43 1.85
C HIS A 81 0.85 -6.36 1.55
N ILE A 82 1.59 -5.89 2.58
CA ILE A 82 2.64 -4.90 2.44
C ILE A 82 3.96 -5.56 2.86
N VAL A 83 4.97 -5.50 1.99
CA VAL A 83 6.34 -5.87 2.35
C VAL A 83 7.13 -4.59 2.53
N LEU A 84 7.51 -4.27 3.77
CA LEU A 84 8.25 -3.06 4.12
C LEU A 84 9.73 -3.36 4.39
N MET A 85 10.62 -2.73 3.61
CA MET A 85 12.07 -2.87 3.75
C MET A 85 12.70 -1.51 4.10
N LEU A 86 13.30 -1.39 5.28
CA LEU A 86 13.99 -0.19 5.74
C LEU A 86 15.46 -0.49 6.04
N ALA A 87 16.35 0.05 5.21
CA ALA A 87 17.79 -0.18 5.34
C ALA A 87 18.40 0.44 6.62
N ASP A 88 17.70 1.35 7.29
CA ASP A 88 18.15 1.95 8.55
C ASP A 88 16.96 2.40 9.40
N ASP A 89 17.18 2.55 10.71
CA ASP A 89 16.15 2.96 11.67
C ASP A 89 16.42 4.37 12.19
N MET A 90 15.68 5.35 11.63
CA MET A 90 15.78 6.75 12.05
C MET A 90 15.13 7.00 13.41
N ALA A 91 14.15 6.19 13.81
CA ALA A 91 13.44 6.34 15.08
C ALA A 91 14.36 5.98 16.27
N CYS A 92 15.24 4.99 16.09
CA CYS A 92 16.21 4.54 17.07
C CYS A 92 17.61 5.17 16.93
N ASN A 93 17.81 6.09 15.97
CA ASN A 93 19.11 6.71 15.76
C ASN A 93 19.48 7.66 16.92
N ALA A 94 20.70 7.57 17.45
CA ALA A 94 21.18 8.42 18.54
C ALA A 94 21.21 9.94 18.19
N ARG A 95 21.20 10.29 16.90
CA ARG A 95 21.10 11.69 16.44
C ARG A 95 19.68 12.22 16.44
N ASN A 96 18.67 11.36 16.60
CA ASN A 96 17.28 11.77 16.58
C ASN A 96 16.94 12.53 17.87
N PRO A 97 16.63 13.85 17.81
CA PRO A 97 16.28 14.62 19.00
C PRO A 97 14.92 14.19 19.59
N LYS A 98 14.12 13.43 18.85
CA LYS A 98 12.82 12.90 19.26
C LYS A 98 12.80 11.36 19.09
N PRO A 99 13.29 10.60 20.10
CA PRO A 99 13.34 9.15 20.03
C PRO A 99 12.00 8.50 19.70
N ALA A 100 12.04 7.35 19.01
CA ALA A 100 10.86 6.58 18.60
C ALA A 100 9.91 7.33 17.63
N THR A 101 10.38 8.39 16.98
CA THR A 101 9.58 9.16 16.01
C THR A 101 10.30 9.40 14.70
N VAL A 102 9.52 9.43 13.61
CA VAL A 102 9.96 9.88 12.29
C VAL A 102 8.92 10.87 11.75
N PHE A 103 9.34 12.01 11.21
CA PHE A 103 8.46 13.04 10.68
C PHE A 103 8.79 13.31 9.22
N SER A 104 7.76 13.40 8.37
CA SER A 104 7.92 13.74 6.96
C SER A 104 7.61 15.21 6.64
N HIS A 105 7.15 15.98 7.64
CA HIS A 105 6.80 17.41 7.50
C HIS A 105 7.41 18.26 8.62
N LYS A 106 7.81 19.50 8.30
CA LYS A 106 8.46 20.42 9.27
C LYS A 106 7.60 20.76 10.48
N ASN A 107 6.28 20.77 10.32
CA ASN A 107 5.38 21.04 11.44
C ASN A 107 5.36 19.89 12.46
N MET A 108 5.93 18.72 12.11
CA MET A 108 6.00 17.54 12.97
C MET A 108 4.65 17.11 13.56
N GLU A 109 3.55 17.38 12.85
CA GLU A 109 2.18 17.09 13.30
C GLU A 109 1.90 15.59 13.32
N LEU A 110 2.60 14.82 12.49
CA LEU A 110 2.35 13.40 12.28
C LEU A 110 3.65 12.59 12.35
N ASN A 111 3.73 11.71 13.34
CA ASN A 111 4.75 10.67 13.42
C ASN A 111 4.42 9.54 12.43
N VAL A 112 5.23 9.35 11.39
CA VAL A 112 5.04 8.32 10.37
C VAL A 112 5.63 6.95 10.76
N TYR A 113 6.40 6.88 11.85
CA TYR A 113 6.85 5.60 12.41
C TYR A 113 5.76 4.96 13.27
N GLY A 114 5.08 5.73 14.13
CA GLY A 114 3.92 5.30 14.93
C GLY A 114 4.07 3.96 15.68
N ASP A 115 2.97 3.45 16.22
CA ASP A 115 2.92 2.11 16.84
C ASP A 115 2.46 1.01 15.86
N ASP A 116 2.06 1.40 14.65
CA ASP A 116 1.34 0.57 13.68
C ASP A 116 2.18 0.26 12.42
N VAL A 117 3.51 0.41 12.50
CA VAL A 117 4.42 0.09 11.39
C VAL A 117 5.03 -1.29 11.57
N GLU A 118 4.76 -2.17 10.61
CA GLU A 118 5.37 -3.50 10.53
C GLU A 118 6.54 -3.50 9.54
N VAL A 119 7.77 -3.40 10.06
CA VAL A 119 8.97 -3.51 9.21
C VAL A 119 9.38 -4.98 9.04
N ASP A 120 9.28 -5.50 7.82
CA ASP A 120 9.59 -6.90 7.49
C ASP A 120 11.08 -7.18 7.31
N TYR A 121 11.79 -6.31 6.59
CA TYR A 121 13.22 -6.43 6.38
C TYR A 121 13.91 -5.20 6.98
N ARG A 122 14.74 -5.45 8.00
CA ARG A 122 15.37 -4.38 8.79
C ARG A 122 16.87 -4.34 8.56
N SER A 123 17.41 -3.14 8.41
CA SER A 123 18.84 -2.90 8.40
C SER A 123 19.57 -3.82 7.41
N TYR A 124 20.45 -4.70 7.90
CA TYR A 124 21.26 -5.61 7.08
C TYR A 124 20.45 -6.60 6.25
N GLU A 125 19.18 -6.83 6.56
CA GLU A 125 18.31 -7.69 5.74
C GLU A 125 17.88 -7.01 4.42
N VAL A 126 18.06 -5.70 4.28
CA VAL A 126 17.69 -4.95 3.06
C VAL A 126 18.80 -5.04 2.03
N THR A 127 18.97 -6.22 1.44
CA THR A 127 19.95 -6.49 0.38
C THR A 127 19.27 -6.59 -0.98
N VAL A 128 20.06 -6.42 -2.05
CA VAL A 128 19.58 -6.63 -3.43
C VAL A 128 19.02 -8.06 -3.57
N GLU A 129 19.75 -9.04 -3.02
CA GLU A 129 19.36 -10.45 -3.06
C GLU A 129 17.99 -10.70 -2.40
N ASN A 130 17.76 -10.20 -1.18
CA ASN A 130 16.49 -10.42 -0.49
C ASN A 130 15.34 -9.76 -1.23
N PHE A 131 15.53 -8.54 -1.73
CA PHE A 131 14.51 -7.86 -2.52
C PHE A 131 14.14 -8.65 -3.79
N LEU A 132 15.13 -9.09 -4.57
CA LEU A 132 14.90 -9.91 -5.77
C LEU A 132 14.23 -11.27 -5.44
N ARG A 133 14.58 -11.88 -4.31
CA ARG A 133 13.96 -13.14 -3.85
C ARG A 133 12.50 -12.95 -3.45
N VAL A 134 12.15 -11.84 -2.81
CA VAL A 134 10.76 -11.48 -2.48
C VAL A 134 9.95 -11.35 -3.78
N LEU A 135 10.42 -10.56 -4.73
CA LEU A 135 9.74 -10.35 -6.01
C LEU A 135 9.51 -11.68 -6.76
N THR A 136 10.58 -12.46 -6.93
CA THR A 136 10.55 -13.71 -7.70
C THR A 136 9.97 -14.92 -6.94
N GLY A 137 9.61 -14.74 -5.66
CA GLY A 137 9.08 -15.79 -4.79
C GLY A 137 10.10 -16.89 -4.43
N ARG A 138 11.40 -16.60 -4.56
CA ARG A 138 12.49 -17.56 -4.27
C ARG A 138 12.99 -17.40 -2.84
N VAL A 139 12.07 -17.48 -1.89
CA VAL A 139 12.37 -17.44 -0.45
C VAL A 139 12.33 -18.86 0.14
N PRO A 140 13.15 -19.17 1.16
CA PRO A 140 13.10 -20.45 1.86
C PRO A 140 11.69 -20.81 2.37
N PRO A 141 11.32 -22.11 2.40
CA PRO A 141 10.03 -22.54 2.96
C PRO A 141 9.82 -22.18 4.44
N SER A 142 10.88 -21.88 5.19
CA SER A 142 10.84 -21.42 6.57
C SER A 142 10.61 -19.91 6.73
N THR A 143 10.71 -19.11 5.66
CA THR A 143 10.53 -17.66 5.73
C THR A 143 9.13 -17.30 6.26
N PRO A 144 8.97 -16.45 7.27
CA PRO A 144 7.66 -16.05 7.79
C PRO A 144 6.75 -15.47 6.71
N ARG A 145 5.43 -15.60 6.87
CA ARG A 145 4.45 -15.13 5.87
C ARG A 145 4.57 -13.63 5.57
N SER A 146 4.81 -12.80 6.59
CA SER A 146 4.92 -11.33 6.43
C SER A 146 6.09 -10.95 5.50
N LYS A 147 7.19 -11.71 5.54
CA LYS A 147 8.36 -11.49 4.68
C LYS A 147 8.20 -12.03 3.24
N ARG A 148 6.99 -12.40 2.81
CA ARG A 148 6.74 -12.97 1.47
C ARG A 148 5.74 -12.14 0.68
N LEU A 149 6.03 -11.95 -0.59
CA LEU A 149 5.04 -11.51 -1.57
C LEU A 149 4.24 -12.73 -2.05
N LEU A 150 2.99 -12.87 -1.60
CA LEU A 150 2.09 -13.99 -1.94
C LEU A 150 1.06 -13.60 -3.00
N SER A 151 1.48 -12.79 -3.96
CA SER A 151 0.68 -12.35 -5.11
C SER A 151 0.51 -13.43 -6.18
N ASP A 152 -0.52 -13.28 -7.00
CA ASP A 152 -0.93 -14.16 -8.09
C ASP A 152 -1.28 -13.40 -9.39
N ASP A 153 -1.80 -14.08 -10.40
CA ASP A 153 -2.19 -13.50 -11.70
C ASP A 153 -3.40 -12.57 -11.63
N ARG A 154 -3.99 -12.38 -10.46
CA ARG A 154 -5.09 -11.45 -10.19
C ARG A 154 -4.72 -10.41 -9.15
N SER A 155 -3.43 -10.24 -8.87
CA SER A 155 -2.93 -9.30 -7.89
C SER A 155 -2.33 -8.08 -8.58
N ASN A 156 -2.79 -6.87 -8.24
CA ASN A 156 -2.07 -5.67 -8.64
C ASN A 156 -0.98 -5.36 -7.61
N ILE A 157 0.18 -4.91 -8.07
CA ILE A 157 1.35 -4.69 -7.21
C ILE A 157 1.85 -3.26 -7.36
N LEU A 158 1.89 -2.53 -6.25
CA LEU A 158 2.65 -1.29 -6.11
C LEU A 158 4.07 -1.62 -5.64
N ILE A 159 5.08 -1.18 -6.38
CA ILE A 159 6.47 -1.22 -5.94
C ILE A 159 6.96 0.22 -5.84
N TYR A 160 7.26 0.68 -4.63
CA TYR A 160 7.85 1.99 -4.38
C TYR A 160 9.28 1.84 -3.85
N MET A 161 10.22 2.48 -4.52
CA MET A 161 11.63 2.48 -4.12
C MET A 161 12.15 3.90 -3.99
N THR A 162 12.93 4.15 -2.94
CA THR A 162 13.62 5.44 -2.75
C THR A 162 15.04 5.24 -2.27
N GLY A 163 15.93 6.11 -2.72
CA GLY A 163 17.34 6.07 -2.38
C GLY A 163 18.23 6.84 -3.34
N HIS A 164 19.53 6.61 -3.23
CA HIS A 164 20.53 7.18 -4.14
C HIS A 164 20.73 6.28 -5.35
N GLY A 165 20.78 6.88 -6.53
CA GLY A 165 20.87 6.16 -7.80
C GLY A 165 21.60 6.98 -8.84
N GLY A 166 21.71 6.40 -10.02
CA GLY A 166 22.33 7.01 -11.18
C GLY A 166 21.84 6.34 -12.45
N ASN A 167 22.58 6.51 -13.54
CA ASN A 167 22.17 5.96 -14.83
C ASN A 167 22.19 4.41 -14.82
N GLY A 168 20.99 3.82 -14.69
CA GLY A 168 20.76 2.39 -14.77
C GLY A 168 20.99 1.62 -13.46
N PHE A 169 21.17 2.31 -12.32
CA PHE A 169 21.34 1.65 -11.03
C PHE A 169 20.74 2.42 -9.84
N LEU A 170 20.42 1.69 -8.77
CA LEU A 170 20.04 2.21 -7.45
C LEU A 170 20.92 1.55 -6.38
N LYS A 171 21.51 2.36 -5.49
CA LYS A 171 22.38 1.87 -4.41
C LYS A 171 21.58 1.26 -3.27
N PHE A 172 22.03 0.11 -2.77
CA PHE A 172 21.55 -0.56 -1.58
C PHE A 172 22.62 -0.48 -0.48
N GLN A 173 22.22 0.02 0.68
CA GLN A 173 23.07 0.17 1.87
C GLN A 173 24.43 0.83 1.63
N ASP A 174 24.54 1.71 0.62
CA ASP A 174 25.79 2.37 0.22
C ASP A 174 26.96 1.42 -0.14
N SER A 175 26.67 0.14 -0.43
CA SER A 175 27.69 -0.89 -0.68
C SER A 175 27.37 -1.79 -1.88
N GLU A 176 26.09 -2.03 -2.16
CA GLU A 176 25.61 -2.80 -3.29
C GLU A 176 24.82 -1.90 -4.25
N GLU A 177 24.61 -2.37 -5.48
CA GLU A 177 23.79 -1.69 -6.48
C GLU A 177 22.88 -2.70 -7.14
N ILE A 178 21.60 -2.34 -7.30
CA ILE A 178 20.69 -3.06 -8.19
C ILE A 178 20.63 -2.33 -9.52
N THR A 179 20.74 -3.08 -10.61
CA THR A 179 20.71 -2.53 -11.96
C THR A 179 19.30 -2.56 -12.57
N ASN A 180 19.06 -1.73 -13.57
CA ASN A 180 17.83 -1.73 -14.35
C ASN A 180 17.59 -3.06 -15.12
N ILE A 181 18.66 -3.79 -15.45
CA ILE A 181 18.61 -5.11 -16.07
C ILE A 181 18.12 -6.15 -15.06
N GLU A 182 18.69 -6.18 -13.85
CA GLU A 182 18.27 -7.11 -12.80
C GLU A 182 16.80 -6.91 -12.41
N LEU A 183 16.33 -5.65 -12.34
CA LEU A 183 14.92 -5.35 -12.13
C LEU A 183 14.04 -5.85 -13.29
N ALA A 184 14.45 -5.61 -14.54
CA ALA A 184 13.71 -6.08 -15.71
C ALA A 184 13.57 -7.61 -15.72
N ASP A 185 14.68 -8.32 -15.46
CA ASP A 185 14.71 -9.78 -15.38
C ASP A 185 13.87 -10.31 -14.21
N ALA A 186 13.81 -9.58 -13.09
CA ALA A 186 12.96 -9.95 -11.96
C ALA A 186 11.48 -9.83 -12.30
N PHE A 187 11.07 -8.74 -12.95
CA PHE A 187 9.69 -8.54 -13.39
C PHE A 187 9.29 -9.56 -14.46
N GLU A 188 10.21 -9.93 -15.35
CA GLU A 188 9.96 -11.01 -16.30
C GLU A 188 9.73 -12.35 -15.60
N GLN A 189 10.53 -12.65 -14.60
CA GLN A 189 10.33 -13.87 -13.82
C GLN A 189 9.01 -13.85 -13.04
N MET A 190 8.57 -12.68 -12.56
CA MET A 190 7.25 -12.53 -11.94
C MET A 190 6.14 -12.79 -12.96
N TRP A 191 6.26 -12.24 -14.17
CA TRP A 191 5.30 -12.41 -15.24
C TRP A 191 5.18 -13.88 -15.68
N GLN A 192 6.30 -14.54 -15.98
CA GLN A 192 6.35 -15.96 -16.35
C GLN A 192 5.76 -16.87 -15.27
N LYS A 193 5.94 -16.50 -13.99
CA LYS A 193 5.38 -17.20 -12.83
C LYS A 193 3.97 -16.77 -12.47
N ARG A 194 3.33 -15.90 -13.25
CA ARG A 194 1.95 -15.43 -13.00
C ARG A 194 1.79 -14.84 -11.59
N ARG A 195 2.73 -13.98 -11.20
CA ARG A 195 2.75 -13.37 -9.86
C ARG A 195 2.14 -11.97 -9.81
N TYR A 196 1.68 -11.41 -10.93
CA TYR A 196 0.94 -10.17 -10.95
C TYR A 196 -0.04 -10.12 -12.14
N ASN A 197 -1.12 -9.38 -11.97
CA ASN A 197 -2.02 -8.93 -13.04
C ASN A 197 -1.47 -7.66 -13.68
N GLU A 198 -1.26 -6.62 -12.86
CA GLU A 198 -0.71 -5.32 -13.23
C GLU A 198 0.31 -4.86 -12.18
N LEU A 199 1.34 -4.13 -12.62
CA LEU A 199 2.40 -3.63 -11.75
C LEU A 199 2.58 -2.12 -11.95
N LEU A 200 2.56 -1.38 -10.84
CA LEU A 200 2.90 0.02 -10.77
C LEU A 200 4.25 0.17 -10.07
N PHE A 201 5.26 0.59 -10.81
CA PHE A 201 6.61 0.84 -10.31
C PHE A 201 6.83 2.34 -10.13
N ILE A 202 7.16 2.80 -8.92
CA ILE A 202 7.46 4.20 -8.62
C ILE A 202 8.85 4.26 -7.99
N ILE A 203 9.73 5.10 -8.56
CA ILE A 203 11.09 5.27 -8.04
C ILE A 203 11.46 6.74 -7.80
N ASP A 204 11.86 7.06 -6.55
CA ASP A 204 12.37 8.37 -6.17
C ASP A 204 13.89 8.34 -5.97
N THR A 205 14.63 8.77 -6.98
CA THR A 205 16.09 8.73 -7.06
C THR A 205 16.61 9.59 -8.22
N CYS A 206 17.90 9.93 -8.21
CA CYS A 206 18.55 10.60 -9.34
C CYS A 206 18.57 9.71 -10.59
N GLN A 207 18.33 10.30 -11.76
CA GLN A 207 18.23 9.60 -13.04
C GLN A 207 17.24 8.42 -13.03
N GLY A 208 16.16 8.53 -12.24
CA GLY A 208 15.24 7.43 -11.98
C GLY A 208 14.59 6.85 -13.23
N ALA A 209 14.38 7.65 -14.28
CA ALA A 209 13.83 7.16 -15.55
C ALA A 209 14.67 6.03 -16.19
N SER A 210 15.98 6.05 -15.99
CA SER A 210 16.89 5.00 -16.49
C SER A 210 16.57 3.60 -15.91
N MET A 211 15.90 3.55 -14.75
CA MET A 211 15.61 2.29 -14.05
C MET A 211 14.54 1.45 -14.73
N TYR A 212 13.63 2.07 -15.49
CA TYR A 212 12.57 1.36 -16.20
C TYR A 212 12.77 1.24 -17.71
N GLU A 213 13.85 1.81 -18.28
CA GLU A 213 14.12 1.77 -19.72
C GLU A 213 14.26 0.34 -20.26
N ARG A 214 14.79 -0.56 -19.40
CA ARG A 214 15.02 -1.96 -19.75
C ARG A 214 13.85 -2.88 -19.46
N PHE A 215 12.73 -2.37 -18.93
CA PHE A 215 11.55 -3.21 -18.74
C PHE A 215 10.99 -3.66 -20.10
N TYR A 216 10.61 -4.93 -20.18
CA TYR A 216 10.07 -5.56 -21.38
C TYR A 216 8.88 -6.49 -21.11
N SER A 217 8.56 -6.74 -19.84
CA SER A 217 7.39 -7.54 -19.45
C SER A 217 6.11 -6.72 -19.52
N PRO A 218 4.97 -7.34 -19.89
CA PRO A 218 3.72 -6.61 -20.07
C PRO A 218 3.08 -6.22 -18.73
N ASN A 219 2.07 -5.35 -18.83
CA ASN A 219 1.24 -4.86 -17.74
C ASN A 219 2.00 -4.08 -16.65
N ILE A 220 3.05 -3.37 -17.06
CA ILE A 220 3.85 -2.53 -16.17
C ILE A 220 3.66 -1.06 -16.52
N MET A 221 3.29 -0.26 -15.52
CA MET A 221 3.34 1.20 -15.55
C MET A 221 4.48 1.65 -14.64
N ALA A 222 5.35 2.54 -15.11
CA ALA A 222 6.49 3.02 -14.33
C ALA A 222 6.52 4.53 -14.23
N LEU A 223 6.86 5.06 -13.05
CA LEU A 223 7.02 6.49 -12.76
C LEU A 223 8.38 6.71 -12.08
N ALA A 224 9.02 7.83 -12.37
CA ALA A 224 10.25 8.24 -11.75
C ALA A 224 10.23 9.73 -11.39
N SER A 225 10.92 10.06 -10.30
CA SER A 225 11.13 11.45 -9.83
C SER A 225 11.99 12.33 -10.76
N SER A 226 12.82 11.74 -11.63
CA SER A 226 13.77 12.47 -12.47
C SER A 226 14.06 11.76 -13.80
N GLN A 227 14.39 12.53 -14.85
CA GLN A 227 14.84 12.01 -16.14
C GLN A 227 16.33 11.64 -16.15
N VAL A 228 16.76 10.90 -17.16
CA VAL A 228 18.19 10.61 -17.39
C VAL A 228 18.99 11.91 -17.52
N GLY A 229 20.09 12.01 -16.78
CA GLY A 229 20.91 13.23 -16.69
C GLY A 229 20.41 14.31 -15.72
N GLU A 230 19.32 14.08 -14.99
CA GLU A 230 18.83 14.98 -13.94
C GLU A 230 18.95 14.35 -12.54
N ASP A 231 19.19 15.19 -11.54
CA ASP A 231 19.14 14.79 -10.12
C ASP A 231 17.69 14.81 -9.60
N SER A 232 17.38 13.96 -8.62
CA SER A 232 16.21 14.16 -7.74
C SER A 232 16.65 14.98 -6.52
N LEU A 233 15.77 15.84 -6.01
CA LEU A 233 16.13 16.82 -4.98
C LEU A 233 15.36 16.60 -3.68
N SER A 234 16.06 16.82 -2.58
CA SER A 234 15.47 16.82 -1.25
C SER A 234 14.57 18.04 -1.00
N HIS A 235 13.66 17.89 -0.04
CA HIS A 235 12.71 18.90 0.40
C HIS A 235 12.58 18.95 1.92
N GLN A 236 11.83 19.91 2.42
CA GLN A 236 11.55 20.05 3.86
C GLN A 236 12.81 20.02 4.75
N PRO A 237 13.77 20.96 4.61
CA PRO A 237 14.92 21.02 5.52
C PRO A 237 14.47 21.37 6.94
N ASP A 238 14.95 20.61 7.92
CA ASP A 238 14.65 20.80 9.34
C ASP A 238 15.91 21.13 10.14
N PRO A 239 16.02 22.33 10.72
CA PRO A 239 17.20 22.73 11.50
C PRO A 239 17.39 21.96 12.81
N ALA A 240 16.32 21.41 13.41
CA ALA A 240 16.41 20.69 14.68
C ALA A 240 16.93 19.25 14.47
N ILE A 241 16.51 18.60 13.38
CA ILE A 241 16.99 17.27 12.98
C ILE A 241 18.33 17.39 12.20
N GLY A 242 18.57 18.54 11.56
CA GLY A 242 19.82 18.87 10.87
C GLY A 242 19.94 18.30 9.45
N VAL A 243 18.84 17.78 8.91
CA VAL A 243 18.77 17.11 7.59
C VAL A 243 17.44 17.44 6.90
N HIS A 244 17.25 16.93 5.68
CA HIS A 244 15.97 17.04 4.97
C HIS A 244 15.03 15.90 5.37
N LEU A 245 13.73 16.20 5.49
CA LEU A 245 12.72 15.25 5.96
C LEU A 245 12.07 14.43 4.85
N MET A 246 12.10 14.91 3.60
CA MET A 246 11.41 14.28 2.47
C MET A 246 12.15 14.58 1.17
N ASP A 247 11.91 13.83 0.10
CA ASP A 247 12.27 14.24 -1.26
C ASP A 247 11.12 15.01 -1.94
N ARG A 248 11.45 15.90 -2.88
CA ARG A 248 10.47 16.79 -3.53
C ARG A 248 9.38 16.03 -4.26
N TYR A 249 9.77 15.03 -5.06
CA TYR A 249 8.79 14.26 -5.82
C TYR A 249 7.84 13.51 -4.89
N THR A 250 8.39 12.77 -3.93
CA THR A 250 7.58 12.06 -2.93
C THR A 250 6.70 13.01 -2.12
N PHE A 251 7.17 14.21 -1.78
CA PHE A 251 6.34 15.22 -1.10
C PHE A 251 5.03 15.51 -1.84
N TYR A 252 5.11 15.84 -3.14
CA TYR A 252 3.92 16.17 -3.92
C TYR A 252 3.06 14.95 -4.27
N VAL A 253 3.66 13.78 -4.41
CA VAL A 253 2.90 12.51 -4.52
C VAL A 253 2.10 12.27 -3.25
N LEU A 254 2.69 12.49 -2.06
CA LEU A 254 2.00 12.29 -0.79
C LEU A 254 0.91 13.34 -0.55
N GLU A 255 1.14 14.62 -0.86
CA GLU A 255 0.10 15.64 -0.81
C GLU A 255 -1.10 15.25 -1.70
N PHE A 256 -0.83 14.77 -2.91
CA PHE A 256 -1.87 14.25 -3.79
C PHE A 256 -2.59 13.05 -3.17
N LEU A 257 -1.85 12.08 -2.62
CA LEU A 257 -2.42 10.89 -2.01
C LEU A 257 -3.24 11.21 -0.76
N GLU A 258 -2.93 12.26 0.01
CA GLU A 258 -3.70 12.67 1.18
C GLU A 258 -5.15 13.04 0.82
N GLU A 259 -5.41 13.58 -0.37
CA GLU A 259 -6.75 13.90 -0.86
C GLU A 259 -7.52 12.67 -1.40
N ILE A 260 -6.82 11.55 -1.61
CA ILE A 260 -7.45 10.32 -2.11
C ILE A 260 -8.10 9.54 -0.98
N ASN A 261 -9.36 9.18 -1.18
CA ASN A 261 -10.10 8.25 -0.34
C ASN A 261 -10.52 7.00 -1.13
N PRO A 262 -10.96 5.91 -0.48
CA PRO A 262 -11.31 4.66 -1.17
C PRO A 262 -12.43 4.78 -2.22
N ALA A 263 -13.28 5.81 -2.16
CA ALA A 263 -14.33 6.06 -3.15
C ALA A 263 -13.89 6.98 -4.30
N SER A 264 -12.65 7.49 -4.26
CA SER A 264 -12.14 8.44 -5.24
C SER A 264 -12.11 7.85 -6.65
N GLN A 265 -12.44 8.69 -7.63
CA GLN A 265 -12.41 8.37 -9.06
C GLN A 265 -11.21 9.01 -9.77
N THR A 266 -10.23 9.51 -9.01
CA THR A 266 -9.00 10.06 -9.54
C THR A 266 -8.21 8.97 -10.28
N ASN A 267 -7.62 9.33 -11.41
CA ASN A 267 -6.98 8.37 -12.32
C ASN A 267 -5.45 8.55 -12.38
N MET A 268 -4.75 7.59 -12.97
CA MET A 268 -3.29 7.59 -13.07
C MET A 268 -2.72 8.78 -13.86
N ASN A 269 -3.48 9.35 -14.81
CA ASN A 269 -3.04 10.53 -15.55
C ASN A 269 -2.98 11.79 -14.67
N ASP A 270 -3.75 11.83 -13.58
CA ASP A 270 -3.64 12.90 -12.58
C ASP A 270 -2.36 12.72 -11.75
N LEU A 271 -2.01 11.48 -11.40
CA LEU A 271 -0.75 11.17 -10.72
C LEU A 271 0.48 11.57 -11.55
N PHE A 272 0.43 11.45 -12.88
CA PHE A 272 1.55 11.87 -13.75
C PHE A 272 1.85 13.37 -13.70
N GLN A 273 0.90 14.18 -13.22
CA GLN A 273 0.99 15.65 -13.24
C GLN A 273 1.24 16.26 -11.86
N VAL A 274 1.34 15.45 -10.80
CA VAL A 274 1.43 15.95 -9.40
C VAL A 274 2.65 16.81 -9.14
N CYS A 275 3.74 16.56 -9.85
CA CYS A 275 4.97 17.29 -9.67
C CYS A 275 5.52 17.83 -11.00
N PRO A 276 5.01 18.96 -11.51
CA PRO A 276 5.59 19.62 -12.66
C PRO A 276 7.04 20.05 -12.36
N LYS A 277 7.83 20.26 -13.42
CA LYS A 277 9.25 20.66 -13.32
C LYS A 277 9.48 21.90 -12.45
N SER A 278 8.52 22.84 -12.41
CA SER A 278 8.60 24.03 -11.56
C SER A 278 8.62 23.72 -10.06
N LEU A 279 7.99 22.62 -9.63
CA LEU A 279 7.92 22.22 -8.23
C LEU A 279 9.02 21.21 -7.87
N CYS A 280 9.20 20.19 -8.70
CA CYS A 280 10.20 19.14 -8.50
C CYS A 280 11.63 19.64 -8.75
N VAL A 281 11.81 20.64 -9.62
CA VAL A 281 13.10 21.12 -10.14
C VAL A 281 13.85 20.06 -10.98
N SER A 282 13.53 18.78 -10.81
CA SER A 282 13.69 17.70 -11.78
C SER A 282 12.45 17.56 -12.67
N THR A 283 12.56 16.77 -13.73
CA THR A 283 11.45 16.38 -14.60
C THR A 283 11.00 14.97 -14.24
N PRO A 284 9.84 14.76 -13.60
CA PRO A 284 9.33 13.41 -13.42
C PRO A 284 9.03 12.72 -14.74
N GLY A 285 9.39 11.44 -14.81
CA GLY A 285 9.19 10.58 -15.97
C GLY A 285 8.07 9.58 -15.72
N HIS A 286 7.40 9.14 -16.78
CA HIS A 286 6.50 8.00 -16.74
C HIS A 286 6.62 7.18 -18.02
N ARG A 287 6.38 5.87 -17.92
CA ARG A 287 6.40 4.92 -19.02
C ARG A 287 5.16 4.04 -18.95
N THR A 288 4.42 3.99 -20.06
CA THR A 288 3.09 3.34 -20.16
C THR A 288 2.95 2.42 -21.37
N ASP A 289 3.94 2.30 -22.25
CA ASP A 289 3.90 1.46 -23.46
C ASP A 289 3.73 -0.04 -23.17
N LEU A 290 4.16 -0.49 -21.99
CA LEU A 290 3.98 -1.88 -21.53
C LEU A 290 2.62 -2.10 -20.87
N PHE A 291 1.85 -1.04 -20.61
CA PHE A 291 0.58 -1.10 -19.90
C PHE A 291 -0.59 -1.08 -20.88
N GLN A 292 -1.45 -2.11 -20.83
CA GLN A 292 -2.48 -2.30 -21.88
C GLN A 292 -3.67 -1.33 -21.76
N ARG A 293 -4.04 -0.95 -20.53
CA ARG A 293 -5.19 -0.06 -20.29
C ARG A 293 -4.79 1.40 -20.47
N ASP A 294 -5.74 2.23 -20.90
CA ASP A 294 -5.57 3.69 -20.93
C ASP A 294 -5.42 4.23 -19.49
N PRO A 295 -4.30 4.89 -19.13
CA PRO A 295 -4.08 5.44 -17.79
C PRO A 295 -5.18 6.39 -17.31
N LYS A 296 -5.94 7.03 -18.22
CA LYS A 296 -7.09 7.88 -17.87
C LYS A 296 -8.27 7.10 -17.28
N LYS A 297 -8.30 5.78 -17.47
CA LYS A 297 -9.35 4.87 -16.97
C LYS A 297 -8.86 3.98 -15.82
N VAL A 298 -7.60 4.15 -15.41
CA VAL A 298 -6.99 3.38 -14.32
C VAL A 298 -7.04 4.24 -13.09
N LEU A 299 -7.72 3.77 -12.05
CA LEU A 299 -7.88 4.54 -10.82
C LEU A 299 -6.62 4.45 -9.96
N ILE A 300 -6.34 5.48 -9.17
CA ILE A 300 -5.27 5.41 -8.15
C ILE A 300 -5.53 4.25 -7.18
N THR A 301 -6.80 4.02 -6.85
CA THR A 301 -7.25 2.96 -5.95
C THR A 301 -7.02 1.54 -6.51
N ASP A 302 -6.78 1.38 -7.82
CA ASP A 302 -6.41 0.08 -8.43
C ASP A 302 -5.02 -0.41 -7.97
N PHE A 303 -4.19 0.45 -7.38
CA PHE A 303 -2.87 0.09 -6.84
C PHE A 303 -2.69 0.45 -5.37
N PHE A 304 -3.24 1.59 -4.94
CA PHE A 304 -3.07 2.08 -3.56
C PHE A 304 -4.21 1.67 -2.63
N GLY A 305 -5.37 1.27 -3.16
CA GLY A 305 -6.58 0.97 -2.39
C GLY A 305 -6.75 -0.50 -2.03
N SER A 306 -7.56 -0.78 -1.01
CA SER A 306 -8.05 -2.14 -0.76
C SER A 306 -9.15 -2.52 -1.76
N VAL A 307 -9.06 -3.73 -2.31
CA VAL A 307 -10.17 -4.33 -3.07
C VAL A 307 -11.14 -4.96 -2.07
N ARG A 308 -12.22 -4.25 -1.74
CA ARG A 308 -13.31 -4.82 -0.94
C ARG A 308 -14.48 -5.16 -1.86
N LYS A 309 -14.74 -6.45 -2.06
CA LYS A 309 -15.97 -6.92 -2.69
C LYS A 309 -17.07 -6.91 -1.64
N VAL A 310 -17.76 -5.78 -1.50
CA VAL A 310 -18.90 -5.66 -0.59
C VAL A 310 -20.17 -5.99 -1.38
N GLU A 311 -20.80 -7.10 -1.04
CA GLU A 311 -22.14 -7.44 -1.49
C GLU A 311 -23.12 -7.04 -0.38
N ILE A 312 -23.94 -6.03 -0.62
CA ILE A 312 -24.96 -5.59 0.33
C ILE A 312 -26.14 -6.55 0.17
N THR A 313 -26.25 -7.53 1.06
CA THR A 313 -27.44 -8.36 1.15
C THR A 313 -28.57 -7.57 1.81
N THR A 314 -29.76 -7.58 1.19
CA THR A 314 -31.01 -7.09 1.80
C THR A 314 -31.71 -8.15 2.63
N GLU A 315 -31.18 -9.38 2.64
CA GLU A 315 -31.73 -10.49 3.40
C GLU A 315 -31.13 -10.52 4.81
N THR A 316 -31.99 -10.63 5.82
CA THR A 316 -31.58 -10.83 7.21
C THR A 316 -30.95 -12.20 7.38
N ILE A 317 -29.63 -12.22 7.54
CA ILE A 317 -28.91 -13.45 7.90
C ILE A 317 -29.21 -13.77 9.37
N SER A 318 -30.06 -14.77 9.60
CA SER A 318 -30.27 -15.33 10.93
C SER A 318 -29.06 -16.18 11.31
N LEU A 319 -28.14 -15.63 12.11
CA LEU A 319 -27.03 -16.39 12.67
C LEU A 319 -27.60 -17.38 13.71
N GLN A 320 -27.70 -18.66 13.35
CA GLN A 320 -28.00 -19.72 14.31
C GLN A 320 -26.77 -19.94 15.18
N TRP A 321 -26.85 -19.52 16.43
CA TRP A 321 -25.87 -19.87 17.44
C TRP A 321 -26.14 -21.32 17.87
N ASP A 322 -25.36 -22.27 17.34
CA ASP A 322 -25.41 -23.66 17.81
C ASP A 322 -24.86 -23.73 19.23
N SER A 323 -25.74 -23.64 20.22
CA SER A 323 -25.43 -23.83 21.64
C SER A 323 -25.12 -25.28 22.01
N GLN A 324 -24.75 -26.15 21.07
CA GLN A 324 -24.56 -27.60 21.31
C GLN A 324 -23.11 -28.06 21.36
N VAL A 325 -22.19 -27.16 21.74
CA VAL A 325 -20.84 -27.57 22.16
C VAL A 325 -20.51 -26.85 23.46
N VAL A 326 -21.14 -27.25 24.57
CA VAL A 326 -20.56 -27.51 25.91
C VAL A 326 -21.73 -27.92 26.81
N ASP A 327 -22.13 -29.19 26.80
CA ASP A 327 -22.66 -29.79 28.04
C ASP A 327 -22.46 -31.30 28.02
N SER A 328 -21.28 -31.72 28.46
CA SER A 328 -21.06 -33.10 28.89
C SER A 328 -20.01 -33.14 30.00
N SER A 329 -20.36 -32.60 31.17
CA SER A 329 -19.85 -33.13 32.45
C SER A 329 -20.70 -32.62 33.60
N SER A 330 -21.66 -33.43 34.02
CA SER A 330 -22.28 -33.32 35.32
C SER A 330 -21.28 -33.73 36.42
N ALA A 331 -21.12 -32.90 37.45
CA ALA A 331 -21.49 -33.21 38.83
C ALA A 331 -20.72 -32.35 39.85
N GLU A 332 -21.51 -31.68 40.71
CA GLU A 332 -21.25 -31.32 42.11
C GLU A 332 -20.16 -30.26 42.40
N ASP A 333 -20.57 -29.05 42.81
CA ASP A 333 -20.83 -28.73 44.23
C ASP A 333 -21.53 -27.37 44.35
N GLY A 334 -22.39 -27.20 45.35
CA GLY A 334 -23.27 -26.04 45.49
C GLY A 334 -22.59 -24.80 46.06
N MET A 335 -22.86 -23.63 45.48
CA MET A 335 -22.83 -22.32 46.15
C MET A 335 -23.71 -21.32 45.40
N ALA A 336 -24.38 -20.46 46.17
CA ALA A 336 -25.48 -19.59 45.76
C ALA A 336 -25.15 -18.61 44.61
N GLU A 337 -26.10 -18.43 43.69
CA GLU A 337 -26.08 -17.38 42.66
C GLU A 337 -26.28 -15.99 43.28
N GLU A 338 -25.28 -15.12 43.17
CA GLU A 338 -25.51 -13.67 43.18
C GLU A 338 -25.90 -13.19 41.76
N PRO A 339 -26.79 -12.22 41.63
CA PRO A 339 -27.24 -11.74 40.32
C PRO A 339 -26.12 -10.95 39.65
N THR A 340 -25.48 -11.52 38.63
CA THR A 340 -24.51 -10.82 37.80
C THR A 340 -25.18 -9.66 37.07
N GLU A 341 -24.69 -8.43 37.30
CA GLU A 341 -25.14 -7.24 36.58
C GLU A 341 -24.98 -7.42 35.06
N PRO A 342 -25.91 -6.86 34.25
CA PRO A 342 -25.82 -6.94 32.80
C PRO A 342 -24.56 -6.20 32.32
N LEU A 343 -23.66 -6.92 31.64
CA LEU A 343 -22.46 -6.34 31.03
C LEU A 343 -22.88 -5.29 29.98
N LYS A 344 -22.60 -4.02 30.28
CA LYS A 344 -22.71 -2.93 29.31
C LYS A 344 -21.53 -3.00 28.35
N PHE A 345 -21.81 -3.12 27.05
CA PHE A 345 -20.81 -2.82 26.03
C PHE A 345 -20.36 -1.37 26.17
N ALA A 346 -19.05 -1.14 26.03
CA ALA A 346 -18.50 0.22 26.00
C ALA A 346 -19.11 0.99 24.82
N GLU A 347 -19.65 2.18 25.09
CA GLU A 347 -20.18 3.05 24.04
C GLU A 347 -19.06 3.39 23.06
N GLN A 348 -19.35 3.20 21.77
CA GLN A 348 -18.45 3.56 20.68
C GLN A 348 -18.22 5.07 20.73
N LEU A 349 -16.96 5.49 20.84
CA LEU A 349 -16.57 6.89 21.09
C LEU A 349 -17.33 7.86 20.15
N PRO A 350 -17.96 8.92 20.68
CA PRO A 350 -18.68 9.89 19.88
C PRO A 350 -17.66 10.81 19.18
N VAL A 351 -17.14 10.36 18.04
CA VAL A 351 -16.14 11.11 17.24
C VAL A 351 -16.65 12.52 16.89
N ALA A 352 -17.97 12.71 16.77
CA ALA A 352 -18.58 14.01 16.49
C ALA A 352 -18.47 15.02 17.65
N GLN A 353 -18.38 14.58 18.91
CA GLN A 353 -18.24 15.49 20.07
C GLN A 353 -16.79 15.94 20.29
N ILE A 354 -15.81 15.18 19.80
CA ILE A 354 -14.38 15.54 19.86
C ILE A 354 -14.06 16.67 18.87
N ILE A 355 -14.74 16.72 17.72
CA ILE A 355 -14.46 17.69 16.65
C ILE A 355 -14.93 19.13 17.00
N HIS A 356 -15.86 19.29 17.96
CA HIS A 356 -16.51 20.59 18.21
C HIS A 356 -16.12 21.28 19.53
N GLN A 357 -15.21 20.72 20.35
CA GLN A 357 -14.82 21.33 21.64
C GLN A 357 -13.49 22.10 21.69
N ASP A 358 -12.64 22.07 20.65
CA ASP A 358 -11.35 22.79 20.69
C ASP A 358 -11.40 24.25 20.25
N VAL A 359 -12.46 24.95 20.67
CA VAL A 359 -12.44 26.41 20.86
C VAL A 359 -12.78 26.66 22.33
N ILE A 360 -11.78 26.54 23.21
CA ILE A 360 -11.54 27.30 24.46
C ILE A 360 -10.55 26.52 25.37
N SER A 361 -9.30 27.00 25.39
CA SER A 361 -8.36 27.07 26.54
C SER A 361 -8.14 25.86 27.48
N ALA A 362 -6.97 25.22 27.28
CA ALA A 362 -5.85 25.06 28.22
C ALA A 362 -5.88 24.06 29.41
N THR A 363 -4.71 23.41 29.56
CA THR A 363 -4.10 22.72 30.71
C THR A 363 -4.55 21.30 31.08
N ALA A 364 -3.78 20.28 30.66
CA ALA A 364 -3.63 19.01 31.38
C ALA A 364 -2.33 18.28 30.97
N GLN A 365 -1.78 17.52 31.92
CA GLN A 365 -0.45 16.88 31.95
C GLN A 365 -0.22 15.79 30.89
N ALA A 366 1.07 15.64 30.51
CA ALA A 366 1.58 14.64 29.58
C ALA A 366 1.43 13.20 30.13
N PRO A 367 1.00 12.22 29.30
CA PRO A 367 1.04 10.81 29.67
C PRO A 367 2.42 10.20 29.39
N HIS A 368 2.73 9.15 30.14
CA HIS A 368 3.98 8.40 30.13
C HIS A 368 4.35 7.84 28.73
N LEU A 369 5.60 8.08 28.33
CA LEU A 369 6.25 7.45 27.16
C LEU A 369 6.51 5.95 27.43
N PRO A 370 6.31 5.06 26.45
CA PRO A 370 6.75 3.68 26.56
C PRO A 370 8.28 3.58 26.50
N VAL A 371 8.81 2.73 27.38
CA VAL A 371 10.23 2.42 27.52
C VAL A 371 10.68 1.57 26.32
N CYS A 372 11.64 2.08 25.53
CA CYS A 372 12.37 1.26 24.58
C CYS A 372 13.01 0.08 25.33
N CYS A 373 12.57 -1.15 25.02
CA CYS A 373 13.18 -2.35 25.56
C CYS A 373 14.64 -2.42 25.12
N HIS A 374 15.55 -2.45 26.09
CA HIS A 374 16.99 -2.68 25.88
C HIS A 374 17.21 -4.04 25.20
N ALA A 375 17.69 -4.01 23.97
CA ALA A 375 18.56 -5.06 23.43
C ALA A 375 19.99 -4.48 23.35
N PRO A 376 21.04 -5.25 23.66
CA PRO A 376 22.40 -4.74 23.76
C PRO A 376 22.95 -4.38 22.37
N CYS A 377 23.30 -3.11 22.19
CA CYS A 377 24.17 -2.66 21.11
C CYS A 377 25.58 -3.20 21.39
N HIS A 378 26.07 -4.11 20.54
CA HIS A 378 27.48 -4.47 20.52
C HIS A 378 28.27 -3.36 19.82
N ASP A 379 29.00 -2.56 20.59
CA ASP A 379 30.08 -1.70 20.11
C ASP A 379 31.36 -2.54 20.00
N GLU A 380 31.82 -2.79 18.78
CA GLU A 380 33.21 -3.21 18.53
C GLU A 380 33.85 -2.31 17.47
N HIS A 381 34.60 -1.33 17.98
CA HIS A 381 35.98 -1.00 17.62
C HIS A 381 36.23 0.51 17.59
N GLY A 382 36.89 0.98 18.65
CA GLY A 382 37.59 2.25 18.65
C GLY A 382 38.81 2.18 17.74
N LEU A 383 38.95 3.21 16.89
CA LEU A 383 40.23 3.77 16.49
C LEU A 383 39.97 5.22 16.06
N THR A 384 40.53 6.12 16.85
CA THR A 384 40.57 7.57 16.63
C THR A 384 41.45 7.90 15.43
N SER A 385 40.90 8.62 14.45
CA SER A 385 41.70 9.54 13.62
C SER A 385 40.82 10.66 13.05
N GLU A 386 41.09 11.89 13.49
CA GLU A 386 40.70 13.12 12.81
C GLU A 386 41.24 13.10 11.36
N THR A 387 40.44 13.37 10.33
CA THR A 387 40.62 14.53 9.41
C THR A 387 39.52 14.63 8.34
N ARG A 388 39.04 15.88 8.18
CA ARG A 388 38.60 16.61 6.97
C ARG A 388 37.69 15.93 5.93
N CYS A 389 36.46 16.44 5.88
CA CYS A 389 35.58 16.40 4.71
C CYS A 389 36.23 17.08 3.50
N SER A 390 36.20 16.36 2.37
CA SER A 390 36.11 16.95 1.01
C SER A 390 34.68 16.74 0.54
#